data_AF-A0A4R9AUR2-F1
#
_entry.id   AF-A0A4R9AUR2-F1
#
_cell.length_a   1.000
_cell.length_b   1.000
_cell.length_c   1.000
_cell.angle_alpha   90.00
_cell.angle_beta   90.00
_cell.angle_gamma   90.00
#
_symmetry.space_group_name_H-M   'P 1'
#
loop_
_entity.id
_entity.type
_entity.pdbx_description
1 polymer ?
#
loop_
_entity_poly.entity_id
_entity_poly.type
_entity_poly.pdbx_seq_one_letter_code
_entity_poly.pdbx_strand_id
1 'polypeptide(L)'
;MASKGSKSSRRSTAPQPKTKPSPSDVHDIIYFQRHKDDDPAMPAPGRAELLSWPDSVRAKVFAVAAAVAGAPPNRFSGGGYWEAMHGNMTGWYEIRLDGPGREHFRLFCQLDYDALDKDGAPVGKPYLVIIDGRRKAFRTTLAESEYAKIRALGIEYRNRNKPRSAI
;
A
#
# COMPACT_ATOMS: atom_id res chain seq x y z
N MET A 1 -48.26 7.54 42.76
CA MET A 1 -47.89 8.37 41.59
C MET A 1 -46.58 7.82 41.04
N ALA A 2 -46.61 7.16 39.88
CA ALA A 2 -45.42 6.57 39.25
C ALA A 2 -45.10 7.32 37.96
N SER A 3 -43.90 7.92 37.89
CA SER A 3 -43.39 8.61 36.70
C SER A 3 -42.81 7.60 35.72
N LYS A 4 -43.32 7.59 34.48
CA LYS A 4 -42.83 6.76 33.37
C LYS A 4 -41.65 7.45 32.69
N GLY A 5 -40.48 6.80 32.74
CA GLY A 5 -39.32 7.17 31.92
C GLY A 5 -39.55 6.84 30.44
N SER A 6 -39.40 7.83 29.57
CA SER A 6 -39.44 7.68 28.11
C SER A 6 -38.12 7.09 27.60
N LYS A 7 -38.15 5.87 27.06
CA LYS A 7 -37.02 5.27 26.35
C LYS A 7 -36.96 5.85 24.93
N SER A 8 -35.97 6.68 24.67
CA SER A 8 -35.63 7.15 23.32
C SER A 8 -35.12 5.98 22.48
N SER A 9 -35.92 5.57 21.50
CA SER A 9 -35.58 4.55 20.50
C SER A 9 -34.58 5.12 19.49
N ARG A 10 -33.31 4.70 19.55
CA ARG A 10 -32.34 4.93 18.46
C ARG A 10 -32.80 4.17 17.22
N ARG A 11 -33.32 4.88 16.22
CA ARG A 11 -33.49 4.36 14.86
C ARG A 11 -32.12 3.96 14.31
N SER A 12 -31.94 2.68 14.03
CA SER A 12 -30.83 2.16 13.26
C SER A 12 -31.00 2.61 11.80
N THR A 13 -30.24 3.62 11.39
CA THR A 13 -30.14 4.03 9.99
C THR A 13 -29.41 2.94 9.22
N ALA A 14 -30.05 2.35 8.20
CA ALA A 14 -29.38 1.43 7.28
C ALA A 14 -28.16 2.13 6.64
N PRO A 15 -27.04 1.42 6.41
CA PRO A 15 -25.88 2.03 5.78
C PRO A 15 -26.24 2.50 4.38
N GLN A 16 -25.98 3.78 4.09
CA GLN A 16 -26.06 4.32 2.74
C GLN A 16 -25.08 3.57 1.82
N PRO A 17 -25.44 3.33 0.54
CA PRO A 17 -24.53 2.68 -0.41
C PRO A 17 -23.25 3.53 -0.54
N LYS A 18 -22.09 2.91 -0.28
CA LYS A 18 -20.78 3.56 -0.42
C LYS A 18 -20.53 3.85 -1.89
N THR A 19 -20.31 5.13 -2.23
CA THR A 19 -20.00 5.57 -3.60
C THR A 19 -18.51 5.50 -3.93
N LYS A 20 -17.64 5.32 -2.91
CA LYS A 20 -16.18 5.19 -3.06
C LYS A 20 -15.58 4.29 -1.97
N PRO A 21 -14.42 3.65 -2.25
CA PRO A 21 -13.61 2.98 -1.24
C PRO A 21 -13.23 3.88 -0.05
N SER A 22 -13.25 3.33 1.15
CA SER A 22 -12.84 3.98 2.40
C SER A 22 -11.45 3.51 2.85
N PRO A 23 -10.68 4.34 3.57
CA PRO A 23 -9.46 3.89 4.27
C PRO A 23 -9.64 2.70 5.21
N SER A 24 -10.87 2.46 5.68
CA SER A 24 -11.21 1.34 6.56
C SER A 24 -11.59 0.05 5.82
N ASP A 25 -11.55 0.04 4.48
CA ASP A 25 -11.93 -1.13 3.70
C ASP A 25 -10.73 -2.06 3.50
N VAL A 26 -11.01 -3.33 3.19
CA VAL A 26 -9.98 -4.28 2.77
C VAL A 26 -9.39 -3.83 1.45
N HIS A 27 -8.07 -3.88 1.32
CA HIS A 27 -7.36 -3.45 0.12
C HIS A 27 -7.08 -4.64 -0.80
N ASP A 28 -7.03 -4.39 -2.11
CA ASP A 28 -6.38 -5.32 -3.04
C ASP A 28 -4.89 -4.97 -3.15
N ILE A 29 -4.04 -5.99 -3.19
CA ILE A 29 -2.59 -5.83 -3.36
C ILE A 29 -2.30 -5.83 -4.85
N ILE A 30 -1.67 -4.76 -5.33
CA ILE A 30 -1.26 -4.63 -6.73
C ILE A 30 0.20 -4.22 -6.84
N TYR A 31 0.80 -4.49 -7.99
CA TYR A 31 2.15 -4.03 -8.32
C TYR A 31 2.08 -2.92 -9.34
N PHE A 32 2.79 -1.81 -9.07
CA PHE A 32 2.98 -0.79 -10.09
C PHE A 32 3.76 -1.38 -11.28
N GLN A 33 3.21 -1.16 -12.47
CA GLN A 33 3.90 -1.41 -13.73
C GLN A 33 4.15 -0.07 -14.43
N ARG A 34 5.40 0.18 -14.84
CA ARG A 34 5.73 1.39 -15.60
C ARG A 34 4.98 1.40 -16.93
N HIS A 35 4.55 2.58 -17.36
CA HIS A 35 3.85 2.70 -18.64
C HIS A 35 4.85 2.66 -19.80
N LYS A 36 4.43 2.10 -20.95
CA LYS A 36 5.28 2.00 -22.16
C LYS A 36 5.90 3.34 -22.61
N ASP A 37 5.20 4.45 -22.36
CA ASP A 37 5.69 5.79 -22.73
C ASP A 37 6.75 6.33 -21.75
N ASP A 38 6.78 5.84 -20.51
CA ASP A 38 7.84 6.15 -19.54
C ASP A 38 9.03 5.19 -19.67
N ASP A 39 8.73 3.92 -19.99
CA ASP A 39 9.69 2.85 -20.14
C ASP A 39 9.13 1.75 -21.06
N PRO A 40 9.72 1.52 -22.25
CA PRO A 40 9.20 0.54 -23.21
C PRO A 40 9.28 -0.90 -22.70
N ALA A 41 10.14 -1.19 -21.72
CA ALA A 41 10.20 -2.52 -21.11
C ALA A 41 9.04 -2.75 -20.12
N MET A 42 8.28 -1.72 -19.76
CA MET A 42 7.18 -1.73 -18.79
C MET A 42 7.51 -2.58 -17.54
N PRO A 43 8.66 -2.34 -16.89
CA PRO A 43 9.04 -3.12 -15.72
C PRO A 43 8.02 -2.88 -14.59
N ALA A 44 7.93 -3.86 -13.70
CA ALA A 44 7.21 -3.71 -12.43
C ALA A 44 8.24 -3.76 -11.29
N PRO A 45 8.87 -2.61 -10.92
CA PRO A 45 10.09 -2.59 -10.10
C PRO A 45 9.92 -3.30 -8.76
N GLY A 46 8.86 -2.98 -8.02
CA GLY A 46 8.59 -3.62 -6.73
C GLY A 46 8.33 -5.13 -6.83
N ARG A 47 7.71 -5.59 -7.94
CA ARG A 47 7.52 -7.03 -8.20
C ARG A 47 8.84 -7.71 -8.52
N ALA A 48 9.65 -7.11 -9.39
CA ALA A 48 10.94 -7.64 -9.80
C ALA A 48 11.91 -7.77 -8.62
N GLU A 49 12.00 -6.73 -7.80
CA GLU A 49 12.80 -6.75 -6.57
C GLU A 49 12.34 -7.84 -5.61
N LEU A 50 11.04 -7.89 -5.30
CA LEU A 50 10.49 -8.91 -4.39
C LEU A 50 10.80 -10.34 -4.87
N LEU A 51 10.73 -10.59 -6.17
CA LEU A 51 11.06 -11.90 -6.75
C LEU A 51 12.56 -12.23 -6.68
N SER A 52 13.43 -11.22 -6.63
CA SER A 52 14.89 -11.42 -6.48
C SER A 52 15.31 -11.73 -5.03
N TRP A 53 14.44 -11.50 -4.05
CA TRP A 53 14.77 -11.67 -2.63
C TRP A 53 14.73 -13.14 -2.19
N PRO A 54 15.43 -13.51 -1.10
CA PRO A 54 15.39 -14.86 -0.55
C PRO A 54 13.97 -15.32 -0.26
N ASP A 55 13.68 -16.59 -0.54
CA ASP A 55 12.32 -17.17 -0.41
C ASP A 55 11.69 -16.94 0.96
N SER A 56 12.49 -17.06 2.03
CA SER A 56 12.03 -16.84 3.40
C SER A 56 11.65 -15.38 3.67
N VAL A 57 12.32 -14.42 3.03
CA VAL A 57 11.97 -12.99 3.10
C VAL A 57 10.71 -12.76 2.27
N ARG A 58 10.67 -13.26 1.04
CA ARG A 58 9.52 -13.10 0.13
C ARG A 58 8.22 -13.65 0.73
N ALA A 59 8.26 -14.84 1.34
CA ALA A 59 7.10 -15.41 2.02
C ALA A 59 6.59 -14.53 3.17
N LYS A 60 7.51 -13.95 3.97
CA LYS A 60 7.14 -13.02 5.04
C LYS A 60 6.57 -11.71 4.51
N VAL A 61 7.10 -11.17 3.41
CA VAL A 61 6.53 -9.99 2.76
C VAL A 61 5.07 -10.25 2.37
N PHE A 62 4.80 -11.39 1.72
CA PHE A 62 3.44 -11.74 1.33
C PHE A 62 2.51 -11.86 2.53
N ALA A 63 2.96 -12.48 3.62
CA ALA A 63 2.17 -12.57 4.85
C ALA A 63 1.86 -11.19 5.44
N VAL A 64 2.84 -10.29 5.49
CA VAL A 64 2.64 -8.91 6.00
C VAL A 64 1.71 -8.12 5.08
N ALA A 65 1.94 -8.16 3.76
CA ALA A 65 1.10 -7.47 2.79
C ALA A 65 -0.35 -7.96 2.86
N ALA A 66 -0.59 -9.27 2.98
CA ALA A 66 -1.92 -9.83 3.15
C ALA A 66 -2.58 -9.39 4.47
N ALA A 67 -1.83 -9.37 5.58
CA ALA A 67 -2.34 -8.90 6.86
C ALA A 67 -2.72 -7.41 6.83
N VAL A 68 -1.86 -6.57 6.23
CA VAL A 68 -2.09 -5.13 6.03
C VAL A 68 -3.26 -4.87 5.07
N ALA A 69 -3.38 -5.66 4.00
CA ALA A 69 -4.50 -5.51 3.07
C ALA A 69 -5.84 -5.95 3.69
N GLY A 70 -5.83 -6.97 4.55
CA GLY A 70 -7.02 -7.49 5.23
C GLY A 70 -7.45 -6.67 6.45
N ALA A 71 -6.54 -5.95 7.10
CA ALA A 71 -6.83 -5.08 8.24
C ALA A 71 -6.44 -3.64 7.87
N PRO A 72 -7.37 -2.67 7.86
CA PRO A 72 -7.16 -1.33 7.33
C PRO A 72 -5.72 -0.79 7.52
N PRO A 73 -4.94 -0.58 6.46
CA PRO A 73 -3.51 -0.30 6.53
C PRO A 73 -3.15 0.90 7.42
N ASN A 74 -4.08 1.84 7.54
CA ASN A 74 -3.96 3.04 8.39
C ASN A 74 -4.10 2.76 9.90
N ARG A 75 -4.60 1.59 10.29
CA ARG A 75 -4.80 1.16 11.69
C ARG A 75 -3.96 -0.07 12.04
N PHE A 76 -3.28 -0.66 11.07
CA PHE A 76 -2.43 -1.81 11.31
C PHE A 76 -1.18 -1.37 12.09
N SER A 77 -1.04 -1.87 13.32
CA SER A 77 0.08 -1.51 14.20
C SER A 77 1.42 -2.09 13.74
N GLY A 78 1.43 -3.02 12.78
CA GLY A 78 2.64 -3.41 12.04
C GLY A 78 3.64 -4.27 12.79
N GLY A 79 3.71 -4.20 14.12
CA GLY A 79 4.74 -4.87 14.94
C GLY A 79 6.18 -4.50 14.53
N GLY A 80 6.38 -3.36 13.86
CA GLY A 80 7.65 -2.97 13.24
C GLY A 80 7.89 -3.52 11.82
N TYR A 81 7.00 -4.37 11.29
CA TYR A 81 7.03 -4.87 9.91
C TYR A 81 6.33 -3.95 8.91
N TRP A 82 5.49 -3.03 9.39
CA TRP A 82 4.78 -2.05 8.59
C TRP A 82 4.91 -0.68 9.25
N GLU A 83 5.26 0.34 8.46
CA GLU A 83 5.45 1.67 8.99
C GLU A 83 4.97 2.73 8.01
N ALA A 84 4.26 3.74 8.54
CA ALA A 84 3.96 4.96 7.79
C ALA A 84 5.21 5.84 7.77
N MET A 85 5.62 6.27 6.58
CA MET A 85 6.78 7.13 6.42
C MET A 85 6.41 8.61 6.62
N HIS A 86 7.40 9.43 6.96
CA HIS A 86 7.23 10.84 7.28
C HIS A 86 8.14 11.74 6.44
N GLY A 87 7.98 13.07 6.58
CA GLY A 87 8.79 14.06 5.86
C GLY A 87 8.54 14.00 4.35
N ASN A 88 9.61 13.95 3.55
CA ASN A 88 9.52 13.86 2.09
C ASN A 88 8.84 12.56 1.58
N MET A 89 8.72 11.56 2.45
CA MET A 89 8.03 10.30 2.17
C MET A 89 6.61 10.27 2.77
N THR A 90 6.04 11.41 3.16
CA THR A 90 4.65 11.46 3.64
C THR A 90 3.69 10.87 2.60
N GLY A 91 2.77 10.01 3.04
CA GLY A 91 1.85 9.27 2.17
C GLY A 91 2.43 7.95 1.62
N TRP A 92 3.69 7.66 1.93
CA TRP A 92 4.31 6.35 1.70
C TRP A 92 4.26 5.48 2.94
N TYR A 93 4.34 4.18 2.70
CA TYR A 93 4.45 3.16 3.71
C TYR A 93 5.55 2.19 3.33
N GLU A 94 6.14 1.52 4.30
CA GLU A 94 7.12 0.47 4.05
C GLU A 94 6.80 -0.83 4.77
N ILE A 95 6.96 -1.94 4.06
CA ILE A 95 7.14 -3.25 4.68
C ILE A 95 8.62 -3.42 5.01
N ARG A 96 8.92 -3.74 6.26
CA ARG A 96 10.28 -3.87 6.80
C ARG A 96 10.55 -5.31 7.16
N LEU A 97 11.60 -5.91 6.62
CA LEU A 97 12.07 -7.23 7.03
C LEU A 97 13.57 -7.27 7.20
N ASP A 98 14.01 -8.19 8.04
CA ASP A 98 15.39 -8.61 8.15
C ASP A 98 15.52 -9.98 7.48
N GLY A 99 16.62 -10.15 6.74
CA GLY A 99 16.90 -11.40 6.04
C GLY A 99 18.28 -11.96 6.36
N PRO A 100 18.68 -13.01 5.63
CA PRO A 100 19.99 -13.63 5.76
C PRO A 100 21.13 -12.61 5.61
N GLY A 101 22.29 -12.89 6.22
CA GLY A 101 23.47 -12.03 6.08
C GLY A 101 23.38 -10.67 6.78
N ARG A 102 22.39 -10.48 7.68
CA ARG A 102 22.10 -9.18 8.31
C ARG A 102 21.81 -8.11 7.26
N GLU A 103 20.99 -8.45 6.28
CA GLU A 103 20.44 -7.48 5.34
C GLU A 103 19.03 -7.05 5.75
N HIS A 104 18.75 -5.78 5.53
CA HIS A 104 17.43 -5.19 5.69
C HIS A 104 16.78 -5.10 4.32
N PHE A 105 15.55 -5.60 4.23
CA PHE A 105 14.69 -5.54 3.05
C PHE A 105 13.57 -4.55 3.32
N ARG A 106 13.33 -3.63 2.38
CA ARG A 106 12.33 -2.57 2.48
C ARG A 106 11.51 -2.57 1.19
N LEU A 107 10.20 -2.74 1.32
CA LEU A 107 9.28 -2.68 0.19
C LEU A 107 8.39 -1.45 0.35
N PHE A 108 8.46 -0.53 -0.60
CA PHE A 108 7.81 0.77 -0.53
C PHE A 108 6.45 0.73 -1.21
N CYS A 109 5.46 1.22 -0.49
CA CYS A 109 4.06 1.12 -0.86
C CYS A 109 3.36 2.48 -0.82
N GLN A 110 2.29 2.62 -1.61
CA GLN A 110 1.31 3.69 -1.49
C GLN A 110 -0.10 3.11 -1.31
N LEU A 111 -1.00 3.88 -0.70
CA LEU A 111 -2.42 3.54 -0.63
C LEU A 111 -3.21 4.37 -1.66
N ASP A 112 -3.99 3.71 -2.52
CA ASP A 112 -4.80 4.39 -3.54
C ASP A 112 -6.29 4.11 -3.35
N TYR A 113 -6.99 5.13 -2.84
CA TYR A 113 -8.43 5.11 -2.62
C TYR A 113 -9.23 5.60 -3.83
N ASP A 114 -8.55 6.19 -4.82
CA ASP A 114 -9.15 6.82 -6.00
C ASP A 114 -8.81 6.05 -7.30
N ALA A 115 -8.27 4.85 -7.17
CA ALA A 115 -7.95 3.97 -8.28
C ALA A 115 -9.22 3.70 -9.10
N LEU A 116 -9.04 3.65 -10.42
CA LEU A 116 -10.09 3.27 -11.35
C LEU A 116 -9.68 1.99 -12.08
N ASP A 117 -10.66 1.18 -12.45
CA ASP A 117 -10.48 0.02 -13.28
C ASP A 117 -10.15 0.40 -14.73
N LYS A 118 -10.03 -0.61 -15.58
CA LYS A 118 -9.72 -0.47 -17.02
C LYS A 118 -10.74 0.37 -17.80
N ASP A 119 -11.98 0.44 -17.31
CA ASP A 119 -13.09 1.11 -17.96
C ASP A 119 -13.31 2.52 -17.37
N GLY A 120 -12.46 2.94 -16.43
CA GLY A 120 -12.55 4.24 -15.77
C GLY A 120 -13.67 4.31 -14.72
N ALA A 121 -14.09 3.18 -14.16
CA ALA A 121 -14.99 3.14 -13.01
C ALA A 121 -14.21 2.97 -11.69
N PRO A 122 -14.73 3.48 -10.56
CA PRO A 122 -14.09 3.26 -9.26
C PRO A 122 -13.95 1.77 -8.96
N VAL A 123 -12.76 1.38 -8.49
CA VAL A 123 -12.52 0.01 -8.05
C VAL A 123 -13.36 -0.31 -6.81
N GLY A 124 -13.75 -1.58 -6.66
CA GLY A 124 -14.58 -2.02 -5.53
C GLY A 124 -13.85 -1.99 -4.17
N LYS A 125 -12.51 -1.96 -4.19
CA LYS A 125 -11.64 -1.93 -3.02
C LYS A 125 -10.45 -1.01 -3.28
N PRO A 126 -9.96 -0.28 -2.27
CA PRO A 126 -8.75 0.53 -2.42
C PRO A 126 -7.53 -0.36 -2.67
N TYR A 127 -6.47 0.22 -3.21
CA TYR A 127 -5.24 -0.51 -3.53
C TYR A 127 -4.15 -0.27 -2.49
N LEU A 128 -3.51 -1.36 -2.07
CA LEU A 128 -2.16 -1.36 -1.51
C LEU A 128 -1.19 -1.55 -2.67
N VAL A 129 -0.58 -0.46 -3.11
CA VAL A 129 0.27 -0.42 -4.30
C VAL A 129 1.71 -0.66 -3.90
N ILE A 130 2.28 -1.77 -4.35
CA ILE A 130 3.72 -2.04 -4.23
C ILE A 130 4.43 -1.32 -5.38
N ILE A 131 5.25 -0.32 -5.04
CA ILE A 131 5.94 0.52 -6.03
C ILE A 131 7.34 -0.01 -6.33
N ASP A 132 8.15 -0.22 -5.28
CA ASP A 132 9.58 -0.49 -5.42
C ASP A 132 10.15 -1.21 -4.19
N GLY A 133 11.33 -1.83 -4.32
CA GLY A 133 12.03 -2.54 -3.26
C GLY A 133 13.49 -2.12 -3.12
N ARG A 134 14.01 -2.08 -1.89
CA ARG A 134 15.44 -1.88 -1.62
C ARG A 134 15.94 -2.88 -0.60
N ARG A 135 17.21 -3.26 -0.74
CA ARG A 135 17.98 -3.93 0.31
C ARG A 135 19.17 -3.09 0.73
N LYS A 136 19.60 -3.24 1.97
CA LYS A 136 20.74 -2.53 2.55
C LYS A 136 21.38 -3.35 3.65
N ALA A 137 22.67 -3.12 3.89
CA ALA A 137 23.36 -3.71 5.02
C ALA A 137 22.77 -3.25 6.36
N PHE A 138 22.90 -4.10 7.38
CA PHE A 138 22.51 -3.77 8.76
C PHE A 138 23.16 -2.48 9.25
N ARG A 139 22.39 -1.64 9.97
CA ARG A 139 22.82 -0.31 10.43
C ARG A 139 23.25 0.66 9.31
N THR A 140 22.90 0.30 8.09
CA THR A 140 22.80 1.11 6.88
C THR A 140 21.94 2.36 7.02
N THR A 141 22.08 3.38 6.16
CA THR A 141 20.97 4.26 5.74
C THR A 141 20.86 4.21 4.22
N LEU A 142 19.64 4.28 3.67
CA LEU A 142 19.50 4.51 2.22
C LEU A 142 19.86 5.97 1.96
N ALA A 143 20.57 6.22 0.86
CA ALA A 143 20.86 7.58 0.43
C ALA A 143 19.57 8.31 0.02
N GLU A 144 19.54 9.64 0.17
CA GLU A 144 18.39 10.44 -0.25
C GLU A 144 18.08 10.31 -1.75
N SER A 145 19.11 10.09 -2.57
CA SER A 145 18.95 9.82 -4.01
C SER A 145 18.14 8.54 -4.29
N GLU A 146 18.22 7.53 -3.42
CA GLU A 146 17.41 6.32 -3.55
C GLU A 146 15.94 6.59 -3.22
N TYR A 147 15.67 7.37 -2.16
CA TYR A 147 14.32 7.82 -1.86
C TYR A 147 13.76 8.72 -2.97
N ALA A 148 14.58 9.57 -3.59
CA ALA A 148 14.16 10.38 -4.72
C ALA A 148 13.71 9.52 -5.92
N LYS A 149 14.44 8.44 -6.24
CA LYS A 149 14.04 7.48 -7.29
C LYS A 149 12.72 6.79 -6.95
N ILE A 150 12.55 6.34 -5.71
CA ILE A 150 11.30 5.71 -5.24
C ILE A 150 10.14 6.69 -5.40
N ARG A 151 10.33 7.95 -4.96
CA ARG A 151 9.30 9.00 -5.10
C ARG A 151 8.93 9.26 -6.56
N ALA A 152 9.91 9.29 -7.47
CA ALA A 152 9.66 9.47 -8.89
C ALA A 152 8.75 8.37 -9.46
N LEU A 153 8.96 7.11 -9.08
CA LEU A 153 8.09 6.00 -9.49
C LEU A 153 6.67 6.12 -8.92
N GLY A 154 6.52 6.56 -7.67
CA GLY A 154 5.20 6.81 -7.10
C GLY A 154 4.48 7.99 -7.77
N ILE A 155 5.22 9.02 -8.17
CA ILE A 155 4.68 10.14 -8.97
C ILE A 155 4.26 9.64 -10.36
N GLU A 156 5.07 8.79 -11.01
CA GLU A 156 4.74 8.15 -12.29
C GLU A 156 3.41 7.38 -12.17
N TYR A 157 3.28 6.52 -11.16
CA TYR A 157 2.04 5.80 -10.84
C TYR A 157 0.84 6.75 -10.68
N ARG A 158 1.02 7.88 -9.97
CA ARG A 158 -0.06 8.84 -9.70
C ARG A 158 -0.41 9.73 -10.89
N ASN A 159 0.54 10.03 -11.77
CA ASN A 159 0.35 10.91 -12.93
C ASN A 159 -0.33 10.20 -14.11
N ARG A 160 -0.29 8.87 -14.15
CA ARG A 160 -0.99 8.13 -15.20
C ARG A 160 -2.50 8.22 -14.98
N ASN A 161 -3.16 8.91 -15.92
CA ASN A 161 -4.62 9.04 -15.98
C ASN A 161 -5.25 7.66 -16.15
N LYS A 162 -5.96 7.22 -15.11
CA LYS A 162 -7.12 6.31 -15.08
C LYS A 162 -7.37 5.54 -16.41
N PRO A 163 -7.00 4.25 -16.55
CA PRO A 163 -6.68 3.27 -15.50
C PRO A 163 -5.30 3.46 -14.86
N ARG A 164 -5.12 3.00 -13.61
CA ARG A 164 -3.79 2.99 -12.98
C ARG A 164 -2.91 1.91 -13.63
N SER A 165 -1.65 2.22 -13.89
CA SER A 165 -0.69 1.25 -14.44
C SER A 165 -0.29 0.24 -13.36
N ALA A 166 -1.02 -0.87 -13.28
CA ALA A 166 -0.84 -1.88 -12.25
C ALA A 166 -1.16 -3.30 -12.74
N ILE A 167 -0.49 -4.29 -12.15
CA ILE A 167 -0.62 -5.73 -12.44
C ILE A 167 -0.74 -6.56 -11.15
#